data_AF-A0A6M3II49-F1
#
_entry.id   AF-A0A6M3II49-F1
#
_cell.length_a   1.000
_cell.length_b   1.000
_cell.length_c   1.000
_cell.angle_alpha   90.00
_cell.angle_beta   90.00
_cell.angle_gamma   90.00
#
_symmetry.space_group_name_H-M   'P 1'
#
loop_
_entity.id
_entity.type
_entity.pdbx_description
1 polymer ?
#
loop_
_entity_poly.entity_id
_entity_poly.type
_entity_poly.pdbx_seq_one_letter_code
_entity_poly.pdbx_strand_id
1 'polypeptide(L)'
;MKIDVSKELKRLDGQPMQDVGADGNAVNATVKMALLNAVLAPEKDDTPIRKLEKGELARKIYNAEKEVELTAEEISLCKKRIGEVMPSPLVVLQVTEILEQKEGNREET
;
A
#
# COMPACT_ATOMS: atom_id res chain seq x y z
N MET A 1 4.01 14.04 -1.58
CA MET A 1 4.44 13.47 -0.28
C MET A 1 5.20 12.20 -0.54
N LYS A 2 6.38 12.01 0.05
CA LYS A 2 7.17 10.78 -0.14
C LYS A 2 6.73 9.72 0.87
N ILE A 3 6.42 8.53 0.36
CA ILE A 3 5.97 7.37 1.16
C ILE A 3 6.94 6.21 0.94
N ASP A 4 7.46 5.63 2.02
CA ASP A 4 8.26 4.41 1.96
C ASP A 4 7.36 3.18 1.78
N VAL A 5 7.31 2.66 0.56
CA VAL A 5 6.49 1.51 0.17
C VAL A 5 7.23 0.18 0.36
N SER A 6 8.54 0.22 0.65
CA SER A 6 9.33 -0.99 0.91
C SER A 6 9.14 -1.54 2.33
N LYS A 7 8.52 -0.76 3.23
CA LYS A 7 8.28 -1.18 4.62
C LYS A 7 7.52 -2.50 4.68
N GLU A 8 8.04 -3.42 5.48
CA GLU A 8 7.41 -4.70 5.77
C GLU A 8 6.22 -4.51 6.70
N LEU A 9 5.15 -5.25 6.42
CA LEU A 9 4.00 -5.37 7.30
C LEU A 9 4.31 -6.39 8.38
N LYS A 10 3.99 -6.04 9.63
CA LYS A 10 4.31 -6.86 10.79
C LYS A 10 3.06 -7.42 11.44
N ARG A 11 3.18 -8.61 12.01
CA ARG A 11 2.21 -9.18 12.93
C ARG A 11 2.30 -8.47 14.29
N LEU A 12 1.37 -8.76 15.18
CA LEU A 12 1.33 -8.17 16.53
C LEU A 12 2.53 -8.56 17.40
N ASP A 13 3.19 -9.67 17.10
CA ASP A 13 4.43 -10.13 17.74
C ASP A 13 5.70 -9.50 17.14
N GLY A 14 5.54 -8.57 16.19
CA GLY A 14 6.63 -7.90 15.49
C GLY A 14 7.25 -8.71 14.34
N GLN A 15 6.85 -9.96 14.13
CA GLN A 15 7.36 -10.78 13.02
C GLN A 15 6.79 -10.32 11.67
N PRO A 16 7.55 -10.45 10.56
CA PRO A 16 7.04 -10.12 9.23
C PRO A 16 5.81 -10.96 8.86
N MET A 17 4.81 -10.31 8.25
CA MET A 17 3.76 -11.01 7.54
C MET A 17 4.34 -11.67 6.29
N GLN A 18 3.87 -12.87 5.96
CA GLN A 18 4.28 -13.62 4.78
C GLN A 18 3.19 -13.54 3.72
N ASP A 19 3.61 -13.43 2.47
CA ASP A 19 2.79 -13.52 1.27
C ASP A 19 3.47 -14.49 0.28
N VAL A 20 2.85 -14.74 -0.86
CA VAL A 20 3.38 -15.61 -1.90
C VAL A 20 3.97 -14.78 -3.03
N GLY A 21 5.26 -14.98 -3.30
CA GLY A 21 6.00 -14.36 -4.39
C GLY A 21 5.56 -14.90 -5.76
N ALA A 22 6.02 -14.24 -6.83
CA ALA A 22 5.70 -14.64 -8.20
C ALA A 22 6.25 -16.03 -8.57
N ASP A 23 7.28 -16.50 -7.86
CA ASP A 23 7.89 -17.83 -7.98
C ASP A 23 7.21 -18.89 -7.09
N GLY A 24 6.16 -18.51 -6.35
CA GLY A 24 5.45 -19.37 -5.41
C GLY A 24 6.13 -19.51 -4.04
N ASN A 25 7.27 -18.85 -3.82
CA ASN A 25 7.97 -18.91 -2.53
C ASN A 25 7.40 -17.87 -1.56
N ALA A 26 7.56 -18.14 -0.26
CA ALA A 26 7.16 -17.18 0.77
C ALA A 26 8.05 -15.93 0.72
N VAL A 27 7.42 -14.76 0.72
CA VAL A 27 8.07 -13.45 0.76
C VAL A 27 7.46 -12.58 1.85
N ASN A 28 8.23 -11.62 2.38
CA ASN A 28 7.69 -10.68 3.34
C ASN A 28 6.68 -9.75 2.66
N ALA A 29 5.48 -9.65 3.24
CA ALA A 29 4.45 -8.73 2.77
C ALA A 29 4.89 -7.28 3.03
N THR A 30 4.76 -6.42 2.02
CA THR A 30 5.17 -5.02 2.10
C THR A 30 3.99 -4.08 1.87
N VAL A 31 4.14 -2.82 2.25
CA VAL A 31 3.20 -1.75 1.92
C VAL A 31 2.96 -1.68 0.41
N LYS A 32 4.01 -1.82 -0.41
CA LYS A 32 3.91 -1.87 -1.87
C LYS A 32 2.93 -2.93 -2.34
N MET A 33 3.07 -4.16 -1.85
CA MET A 33 2.20 -5.28 -2.25
C MET A 33 0.75 -5.02 -1.85
N ALA A 34 0.52 -4.53 -0.63
CA ALA A 34 -0.82 -4.19 -0.16
C ALA A 34 -1.45 -3.08 -1.02
N LEU A 35 -0.72 -2.00 -1.29
CA LEU A 35 -1.22 -0.90 -2.11
C LEU A 35 -1.54 -1.33 -3.54
N LEU A 36 -0.66 -2.12 -4.17
CA LEU A 36 -0.89 -2.64 -5.53
C LEU A 36 -2.16 -3.50 -5.57
N ASN A 37 -2.30 -4.43 -4.63
CA ASN A 37 -3.46 -5.31 -4.58
C ASN A 37 -4.76 -4.51 -4.35
N ALA A 38 -4.75 -3.52 -3.47
CA ALA A 38 -5.91 -2.69 -3.19
C ALA A 38 -6.29 -1.76 -4.35
N VAL A 39 -5.30 -1.09 -4.95
CA VAL A 39 -5.51 -0.16 -6.07
C VAL A 39 -5.96 -0.91 -7.31
N LEU A 40 -5.42 -2.10 -7.59
CA LEU A 40 -5.80 -2.89 -8.77
C LEU A 40 -7.08 -3.71 -8.57
N ALA A 41 -7.54 -3.88 -7.33
CA ALA A 41 -8.78 -4.61 -7.08
C ALA A 41 -9.97 -3.95 -7.80
N PRO A 42 -10.86 -4.75 -8.40
CA PRO A 42 -12.03 -4.23 -9.09
C PRO A 42 -12.95 -3.46 -8.14
N GLU A 43 -13.57 -2.39 -8.64
CA GLU A 43 -14.64 -1.65 -7.96
C GLU A 43 -15.90 -1.69 -8.83
N LYS A 44 -17.08 -1.75 -8.21
CA LYS A 44 -18.36 -1.83 -8.92
C LYS A 44 -18.57 -0.69 -9.91
N ASP A 45 -18.07 0.50 -9.57
CA ASP A 45 -18.24 1.74 -10.33
C ASP A 45 -16.96 2.17 -11.06
N ASP A 46 -16.12 1.21 -11.47
CA ASP A 46 -14.92 1.47 -12.26
C ASP A 46 -15.28 1.89 -13.71
N THR A 47 -15.24 3.20 -13.97
CA THR A 47 -15.31 3.76 -15.33
C THR A 47 -13.99 3.50 -16.09
N PRO A 48 -13.97 3.56 -17.43
CA PRO A 48 -12.72 3.42 -18.20
C PRO A 48 -11.63 4.41 -17.78
N ILE A 49 -12.01 5.66 -17.46
CA ILE A 49 -11.07 6.68 -16.98
C ILE A 49 -10.51 6.30 -15.60
N ARG A 50 -11.35 5.88 -14.66
CA ARG A 50 -10.88 5.42 -13.33
C ARG A 50 -9.95 4.23 -13.41
N LYS A 51 -10.19 3.28 -14.32
CA LYS A 51 -9.28 2.15 -14.55
C LYS A 51 -7.92 2.61 -15.04
N LEU A 52 -7.87 3.63 -15.90
CA LEU A 52 -6.63 4.22 -16.36
C LEU A 52 -5.88 4.90 -15.20
N GLU A 53 -6.56 5.74 -14.42
CA GLU A 53 -6.00 6.42 -13.24
C GLU A 53 -5.44 5.41 -12.21
N LYS A 54 -6.19 4.34 -11.91
CA LYS A 54 -5.73 3.24 -11.05
C LYS A 54 -4.50 2.54 -11.63
N GLY A 55 -4.46 2.34 -12.94
CA GLY A 55 -3.33 1.74 -13.64
C GLY A 55 -2.06 2.61 -13.59
N GLU A 56 -2.21 3.92 -13.74
CA GLU A 56 -1.11 4.89 -13.63
C GLU A 56 -0.57 4.94 -12.20
N LEU A 57 -1.45 5.02 -11.19
CA LEU A 57 -1.05 4.98 -9.79
C LEU A 57 -0.37 3.66 -9.42
N ALA A 58 -0.92 2.52 -9.85
CA ALA A 58 -0.32 1.21 -9.61
C ALA A 58 1.07 1.11 -10.26
N ARG A 59 1.22 1.59 -11.50
CA ARG A 59 2.53 1.64 -12.18
C ARG A 59 3.54 2.49 -11.41
N LYS A 60 3.11 3.66 -10.91
CA LYS A 60 3.92 4.56 -10.10
C LYS A 60 4.42 3.87 -8.82
N ILE A 61 3.54 3.17 -8.11
CA ILE A 61 3.87 2.42 -6.89
C ILE A 61 4.78 1.23 -7.20
N TYR A 62 4.52 0.49 -8.29
CA TYR A 62 5.30 -0.68 -8.69
C TYR A 62 6.74 -0.32 -9.01
N ASN A 63 6.95 0.76 -9.79
CA ASN A 63 8.27 1.21 -10.21
C ASN A 63 9.10 1.86 -9.09
N ALA A 64 8.48 2.23 -7.98
CA ALA A 64 9.21 2.78 -6.84
C ALA A 64 10.00 1.69 -6.13
N GLU A 65 11.32 1.80 -6.01
CA GLU A 65 12.12 0.81 -5.29
C GLU A 65 11.85 0.87 -3.79
N LYS A 66 12.04 2.06 -3.20
CA LYS A 66 11.87 2.32 -1.76
C LYS A 66 10.75 3.33 -1.50
N GLU A 67 10.87 4.52 -2.08
CA GLU A 67 9.96 5.63 -1.84
C GLU A 67 9.18 5.97 -3.11
N VAL A 68 7.91 6.35 -2.94
CA VAL A 68 7.06 6.87 -4.01
C VAL A 68 6.52 8.24 -3.61
N GLU A 69 6.56 9.19 -4.54
CA GLU A 69 5.94 10.49 -4.34
C GLU A 69 4.46 10.41 -4.70
N LEU A 70 3.56 10.59 -3.72
CA LEU A 70 2.11 10.60 -3.92
C LEU A 70 1.50 11.98 -3.68
N THR A 71 0.49 12.34 -4.46
CA THR A 71 -0.36 13.51 -4.18
C THR A 71 -1.36 13.21 -3.06
N ALA A 72 -2.05 14.23 -2.55
CA ALA A 72 -3.07 14.05 -1.53
C ALA A 72 -4.25 13.20 -2.04
N GLU A 73 -4.60 13.38 -3.32
CA GLU A 73 -5.66 12.62 -4.00
C GLU A 73 -5.27 11.14 -4.15
N GLU A 74 -4.03 10.86 -4.56
CA GLU A 74 -3.50 9.49 -4.67
C GLU A 74 -3.46 8.80 -3.30
N ILE A 75 -3.03 9.51 -2.24
CA ILE A 75 -3.06 8.99 -0.86
C ILE A 75 -4.49 8.68 -0.43
N SER A 76 -5.44 9.59 -0.68
CA SER A 76 -6.85 9.40 -0.35
C SER A 76 -7.42 8.17 -1.05
N LEU A 77 -7.10 7.99 -2.34
CA LEU A 77 -7.50 6.82 -3.11
C LEU A 77 -6.90 5.54 -2.52
N CYS A 78 -5.60 5.51 -2.23
CA CYS A 78 -4.94 4.38 -1.59
C CYS A 78 -5.61 3.99 -0.27
N LYS A 79 -5.89 4.96 0.61
CA LYS A 79 -6.56 4.74 1.90
C LYS A 79 -7.96 4.15 1.72
N LYS A 80 -8.76 4.73 0.82
CA LYS A 80 -10.11 4.24 0.51
C LYS A 80 -10.04 2.78 0.06
N ARG A 81 -9.19 2.48 -0.93
CA ARG A 81 -9.10 1.15 -1.51
C ARG A 81 -8.57 0.10 -0.54
N ILE A 82 -7.58 0.45 0.29
CA ILE A 82 -7.08 -0.44 1.34
C ILE A 82 -8.21 -0.81 2.31
N GLY A 83 -8.99 0.18 2.79
CA GLY A 83 -10.10 -0.07 3.71
C GLY A 83 -11.25 -0.90 3.12
N GLU A 84 -11.47 -0.82 1.81
CA GLU A 84 -12.53 -1.58 1.12
C GLU A 84 -12.11 -3.01 0.75
N VAL A 85 -10.84 -3.22 0.41
CA VAL A 85 -10.36 -4.45 -0.21
C VAL A 85 -9.67 -5.37 0.78
N MET A 86 -8.92 -4.81 1.74
CA MET A 86 -8.10 -5.62 2.62
C MET A 86 -8.93 -6.23 3.75
N PRO A 87 -8.99 -7.57 3.88
CA PRO A 87 -9.78 -8.21 4.92
C PRO A 87 -9.16 -8.09 6.32
N SER A 88 -7.84 -7.84 6.39
CA SER A 88 -7.10 -7.76 7.66
C SER A 88 -7.09 -6.34 8.21
N PRO A 89 -7.73 -6.06 9.36
CA PRO A 89 -7.70 -4.73 9.98
C PRO A 89 -6.28 -4.26 10.33
N LEU A 90 -5.39 -5.20 10.67
CA LEU A 90 -4.01 -4.92 11.01
C LEU A 90 -3.20 -4.40 9.80
N VAL A 91 -3.49 -4.91 8.60
CA VAL A 91 -2.90 -4.40 7.36
C VAL A 91 -3.42 -3.00 7.07
N VAL A 92 -4.74 -2.79 7.20
CA VAL A 92 -5.39 -1.49 6.99
C VAL A 92 -4.78 -0.42 7.89
N LEU A 93 -4.61 -0.73 9.18
CA LEU A 93 -4.01 0.17 10.17
C LEU A 93 -2.58 0.56 9.78
N GLN A 94 -1.69 -0.42 9.60
CA GLN A 94 -0.27 -0.17 9.32
C GLN A 94 -0.05 0.61 8.01
N VAL A 95 -0.78 0.25 6.94
CA VAL A 95 -0.66 0.96 5.67
C VAL A 95 -1.18 2.38 5.80
N THR A 96 -2.29 2.59 6.51
CA THR A 96 -2.85 3.94 6.73
C THR A 96 -1.89 4.81 7.53
N GLU A 97 -1.29 4.30 8.61
CA GLU A 97 -0.30 5.03 9.39
C GLU A 97 0.91 5.44 8.54
N ILE A 98 1.38 4.55 7.65
CA ILE A 98 2.52 4.83 6.76
C ILE A 98 2.15 5.89 5.70
N LEU A 99 0.92 5.87 5.19
CA LEU A 99 0.42 6.89 4.26
C LEU A 99 0.22 8.26 4.93
N GLU A 100 -0.06 8.28 6.24
CA GLU A 100 -0.28 9.49 7.03
C GLU A 100 0.98 10.06 7.67
N GLN A 101 2.10 9.31 7.67
CA GLN A 101 3.40 9.79 8.12
C GLN A 101 3.82 10.99 7.25
N LYS A 102 3.53 12.20 7.75
CA LYS A 102 4.24 13.42 7.36
C LYS A 102 5.72 13.17 7.66
N GLU A 103 6.63 13.54 6.76
CA GLU A 103 8.07 13.54 7.02
C GLU A 103 8.34 14.26 8.37
N GLY A 104 8.59 13.49 9.44
CA GLY A 104 8.81 14.03 10.79
C GLY A 104 8.36 13.10 11.93
N ASN A 105 9.34 12.54 12.64
CA ASN A 105 9.29 11.98 13.99
C ASN A 105 8.51 10.68 14.27
N ARG A 106 9.26 9.58 14.33
CA ARG A 106 9.36 8.77 15.55
C ARG A 106 10.84 8.58 15.87
N GLU A 107 11.46 9.61 16.46
CA GLU A 107 12.57 9.35 17.38
C GLU A 107 12.01 8.54 18.54
N GLU A 108 12.69 7.43 18.81
CA GLU A 108 12.43 6.52 19.90
C GLU A 108 12.34 7.30 21.23
N THR A 109 11.27 7.09 21.98
CA THR A 109 11.15 7.49 23.39
C THR A 109 11.07 6.24 24.25
#